data_AF-A0A0P7M8J8-F1
#
_entry.id   AF-A0A0P7M8J8-F1
#
_cell.length_a   1.000
_cell.length_b   1.000
_cell.length_c   1.000
_cell.angle_alpha   90.00
_cell.angle_beta   90.00
_cell.angle_gamma   90.00
#
_symmetry.space_group_name_H-M   'P 1'
#
loop_
_entity.id
_entity.type
_entity.pdbx_description
1 polymer ?
#
loop_
_entity_poly.entity_id
_entity_poly.type
_entity_poly.pdbx_seq_one_letter_code
_entity_poly.pdbx_strand_id
1 'polypeptide(L)'
;MYDVTTLSRVGAIARKLGITWGGDWTGNIDRPHFEVKSNWIMPKGYKIEGQVIIPTNSKYQVQLIVEDNKPKPIVKDDDKMQFTNETLKAAVRDYLKQAVDKKLIDKSHLEKFDAGTLTNGDLKGLEIIIAQRSA
;
A
#
# COMPACT_ATOMS: atom_id res chain seq x y z
N MET A 1 4.11 28.55 -12.24
CA MET A 1 5.38 28.22 -12.91
C MET A 1 5.68 26.76 -12.64
N TYR A 2 6.08 25.96 -13.63
CA TYR A 2 6.37 24.54 -13.42
C TYR A 2 7.69 24.34 -12.66
N ASP A 3 7.78 23.29 -11.84
CA ASP A 3 9.03 22.90 -11.18
C ASP A 3 9.99 22.26 -12.20
N VAL A 4 11.00 23.03 -12.58
CA VAL A 4 12.03 22.63 -13.56
C VAL A 4 12.83 21.42 -13.08
N THR A 5 12.98 21.25 -11.76
CA THR A 5 13.69 20.10 -11.18
C THR A 5 12.91 18.83 -11.43
N THR A 6 11.60 18.87 -11.18
CA THR A 6 10.69 17.75 -11.46
C THR A 6 10.66 17.43 -12.95
N LEU A 7 10.51 18.44 -13.82
CA LEU A 7 10.51 18.23 -15.27
C LEU A 7 11.81 17.61 -15.78
N SER A 8 12.96 18.01 -15.22
CA SER A 8 14.25 17.44 -15.59
C SER A 8 14.40 15.97 -15.18
N ARG A 9 13.87 15.59 -14.00
CA ARG A 9 13.84 14.20 -13.53
C ARG A 9 12.96 13.33 -14.43
N VAL A 10 11.76 13.79 -14.78
CA VAL A 10 10.84 13.07 -15.67
C VAL A 10 11.43 12.98 -17.09
N GLY A 11 12.07 14.04 -17.58
CA GLY A 11 12.83 14.04 -18.84
C GLY A 11 13.92 12.97 -18.89
N ALA A 12 14.67 12.77 -17.80
CA ALA A 12 15.66 11.70 -17.72
C ALA A 12 15.04 10.30 -17.83
N ILE A 13 13.83 10.09 -17.29
CA ILE A 13 13.08 8.83 -17.42
C ILE A 13 12.59 8.66 -18.86
N ALA A 14 12.04 9.71 -19.47
CA ALA A 14 11.58 9.71 -20.86
C ALA A 14 12.71 9.28 -21.82
N ARG A 15 13.93 9.81 -21.65
CA ARG A 15 15.10 9.40 -22.42
C ARG A 15 15.43 7.91 -22.28
N LYS A 16 15.38 7.35 -21.06
CA LYS A 16 15.61 5.92 -20.82
C LYS A 16 14.55 5.05 -21.50
N LEU A 17 13.34 5.57 -21.62
CA LEU A 17 12.22 4.91 -22.28
C LEU A 17 12.20 5.13 -23.80
N GLY A 18 13.07 5.97 -24.36
CA GLY A 18 13.01 6.34 -25.79
C GLY A 18 11.81 7.22 -26.15
N ILE A 19 11.26 7.94 -25.16
CA ILE A 19 10.21 8.96 -25.31
C ILE A 19 10.87 10.31 -25.55
N THR A 20 10.40 11.08 -26.52
CA THR A 20 10.94 12.42 -26.81
C THR A 20 10.53 13.38 -25.69
N TRP A 21 11.48 14.19 -25.20
CA TRP A 21 11.23 15.26 -24.23
C TRP A 21 11.54 16.62 -24.85
N GLY A 22 10.59 17.56 -24.80
CA GLY A 22 10.77 18.91 -25.37
C GLY A 22 11.82 19.76 -24.65
N GLY A 23 12.29 19.31 -23.48
CA GLY A 23 13.46 19.88 -22.80
C GLY A 23 14.79 19.65 -23.53
N ASP A 24 14.85 18.69 -24.45
CA ASP A 24 16.05 18.39 -25.27
C ASP A 24 16.13 19.20 -26.56
N TRP A 25 15.08 19.96 -26.90
CA TRP A 25 15.08 20.75 -28.12
C TRP A 25 16.08 21.91 -28.03
N THR A 26 16.86 22.12 -29.09
CA THR A 26 17.87 23.19 -29.14
C THR A 26 17.25 24.58 -29.39
N GLY A 27 16.03 24.63 -29.90
CA GLY A 27 15.21 25.83 -30.07
C GLY A 27 13.76 25.52 -29.71
N ASN A 28 13.02 26.51 -29.22
CA ASN A 28 11.65 26.36 -28.72
C ASN A 28 11.50 25.34 -27.58
N ILE A 29 12.43 25.36 -26.62
CA ILE A 29 12.44 24.46 -25.45
C ILE A 29 11.06 24.43 -24.77
N ASP A 30 10.42 23.26 -24.77
CA ASP A 30 9.13 23.02 -24.12
C ASP A 30 9.28 21.89 -23.09
N ARG A 31 9.72 22.27 -21.88
CA ARG A 31 10.02 21.30 -20.80
C ARG A 31 8.81 20.49 -20.34
N PRO A 32 7.57 21.01 -20.39
CA PRO A 32 6.37 20.20 -20.18
C PRO A 32 6.04 19.19 -21.30
N HIS A 33 6.61 19.31 -22.51
CA HIS A 33 6.24 18.46 -23.64
C HIS A 33 6.89 17.09 -23.63
N PHE A 34 6.09 16.05 -23.87
CA PHE A 34 6.53 14.66 -24.05
C PHE A 34 5.79 14.03 -25.23
N GLU A 35 6.51 13.29 -26.07
CA GLU A 35 5.94 12.64 -27.25
C GLU A 35 6.32 11.15 -27.30
N VAL A 36 5.29 10.29 -27.34
CA VAL A 36 5.43 8.85 -27.55
C VAL A 36 5.09 8.54 -29.00
N LYS A 37 6.05 7.95 -29.73
CA LYS A 37 5.82 7.58 -31.14
C LYS A 37 4.82 6.42 -31.25
N SER A 38 4.08 6.38 -32.36
CA SER A 38 3.09 5.31 -32.61
C SER A 38 3.70 3.89 -32.68
N ASN A 39 4.99 3.79 -33.01
CA ASN A 39 5.75 2.54 -33.05
C ASN A 39 6.54 2.27 -31.75
N TRP A 40 6.29 3.03 -30.69
CA TRP A 40 6.99 2.84 -29.43
C TRP A 40 6.70 1.46 -28.84
N ILE A 41 7.76 0.76 -28.48
CA ILE A 41 7.70 -0.51 -27.76
C ILE A 41 8.41 -0.33 -26.42
N MET A 42 7.86 -0.96 -25.39
CA MET A 42 8.47 -0.96 -24.07
C MET A 42 9.89 -1.56 -24.14
N PRO A 43 10.94 -0.86 -23.67
CA PRO A 43 12.31 -1.36 -23.74
C PRO A 43 12.47 -2.71 -23.03
N LYS A 44 13.19 -3.64 -23.66
CA LYS A 44 13.42 -4.98 -23.11
C LYS A 44 14.16 -4.90 -21.78
N GLY A 45 13.58 -5.49 -20.74
CA GLY A 45 14.14 -5.49 -19.38
C GLY A 45 13.78 -4.26 -18.55
N TYR A 46 13.06 -3.27 -19.10
CA TYR A 46 12.44 -2.24 -18.29
C TYR A 46 11.31 -2.89 -17.48
N LYS A 47 11.47 -2.93 -16.16
CA LYS A 47 10.40 -3.31 -15.25
C LYS A 47 9.66 -2.02 -14.90
N ILE A 48 8.36 -1.97 -15.14
CA ILE A 48 7.55 -0.99 -14.43
C ILE A 48 7.77 -1.32 -12.95
N GLU A 49 8.23 -0.34 -12.18
CA GLU A 49 8.36 -0.45 -10.74
C GLU A 49 6.94 -0.49 -10.16
N GLY A 50 6.22 -1.60 -10.38
CA GLY A 50 4.86 -1.80 -9.89
C GLY A 50 3.73 -2.03 -10.89
N GLN A 51 2.53 -2.22 -10.35
CA GLN A 51 1.27 -2.28 -11.10
C GLN A 51 0.72 -0.86 -11.33
N VAL A 52 0.59 -0.46 -12.59
CA VAL A 52 -0.02 0.83 -12.96
C VAL A 52 -1.53 0.63 -13.12
N ILE A 53 -2.35 1.34 -12.35
CA ILE A 53 -3.81 1.43 -12.57
C ILE A 53 -4.09 2.74 -13.30
N ILE A 54 -4.53 2.63 -14.56
CA ILE A 54 -4.98 3.76 -15.36
C ILE A 54 -6.50 3.87 -15.21
N PRO A 55 -7.01 4.90 -14.50
CA PRO A 55 -8.45 5.07 -14.38
C PRO A 55 -9.04 5.49 -15.72
N THR A 56 -10.20 4.93 -16.07
CA THR A 56 -10.97 5.29 -17.27
C THR A 56 -11.71 6.63 -17.14
N ASN A 57 -11.53 7.33 -16.02
CA ASN A 57 -12.21 8.59 -15.71
C ASN A 57 -11.19 9.63 -15.21
N SER A 58 -11.22 10.82 -15.81
CA SER A 58 -10.31 11.95 -15.56
C SER A 58 -10.36 12.52 -14.14
N LYS A 59 -11.34 12.12 -13.32
CA LYS A 59 -11.41 12.48 -11.89
C LYS A 59 -10.36 11.78 -11.03
N TYR A 60 -9.83 10.64 -11.48
CA TYR A 60 -8.91 9.84 -10.68
C TYR A 60 -7.48 9.99 -11.21
N GLN A 61 -6.51 9.91 -10.29
CA GLN A 61 -5.09 9.96 -10.63
C GLN A 61 -4.58 8.55 -10.97
N VAL A 62 -3.55 8.49 -11.83
CA VAL A 62 -2.83 7.25 -12.13
C VAL A 62 -2.21 6.71 -10.83
N GLN A 63 -2.44 5.43 -10.53
CA GLN A 63 -1.86 4.78 -9.35
C GLN A 63 -0.68 3.91 -9.77
N LEU A 64 0.43 4.02 -9.06
CA LEU A 64 1.62 3.17 -9.21
C LEU A 64 1.75 2.32 -7.95
N ILE A 65 1.59 1.00 -8.06
CA ILE A 65 1.75 0.06 -6.94
C ILE A 65 3.11 -0.59 -7.06
N VAL A 66 4.16 0.03 -6.54
CA VAL A 66 5.54 -0.47 -6.63
C VAL A 66 5.75 -1.71 -5.76
N GLU A 67 6.03 -2.86 -6.37
CA GLU A 67 6.60 -4.03 -5.67
C GLU A 67 8.12 -3.80 -5.57
N ASP A 68 8.60 -3.60 -4.34
CA ASP A 68 10.00 -3.48 -3.91
C ASP A 68 10.75 -2.14 -4.12
N ASN A 69 10.38 -1.12 -3.34
CA ASN A 69 11.17 -0.69 -2.16
C ASN A 69 10.35 0.35 -1.36
N LYS A 70 10.14 0.11 -0.06
CA LYS A 70 9.31 0.94 0.85
C LYS A 70 9.66 2.45 0.69
N PRO A 71 8.65 3.30 0.48
CA PRO A 71 7.77 3.70 1.57
C PRO A 71 6.34 3.23 1.29
N LYS A 72 5.81 2.48 2.27
CA LYS A 72 4.38 2.20 2.36
C LYS A 72 3.60 3.51 2.15
N PRO A 73 2.53 3.54 1.34
CA PRO A 73 1.47 4.50 1.57
C PRO A 73 1.09 4.36 3.04
N ILE A 74 1.07 5.45 3.79
CA ILE A 74 0.51 5.49 5.14
C ILE A 74 -1.01 5.41 5.00
N VAL A 75 -1.52 4.30 4.45
CA VAL A 75 -2.70 3.69 5.03
C VAL A 75 -2.10 2.77 6.07
N LYS A 76 -2.22 3.17 7.33
CA LYS A 76 -1.85 2.34 8.46
C LYS A 76 -2.61 1.02 8.33
N ASP A 77 -1.98 0.01 7.74
CA ASP A 77 -2.29 -1.41 8.01
C ASP A 77 -1.72 -1.78 9.39
N ASP A 78 -1.81 -0.85 10.36
CA ASP A 78 -1.46 -1.07 11.77
C ASP A 78 -2.58 -1.84 12.48
N ASP A 79 -3.76 -1.91 11.87
CA ASP A 79 -4.89 -2.65 12.43
C ASP A 79 -4.78 -4.15 12.20
N LYS A 80 -4.06 -4.65 11.19
CA LYS A 80 -3.92 -6.10 11.03
C LYS A 80 -3.06 -6.69 12.15
N MET A 81 -3.63 -7.62 12.90
CA MET A 81 -2.92 -8.32 13.97
C MET A 81 -1.84 -9.24 13.38
N GLN A 82 -0.57 -8.93 13.65
CA GLN A 82 0.59 -9.69 13.17
C GLN A 82 1.37 -10.25 14.36
N PHE A 83 1.66 -11.55 14.31
CA PHE A 83 2.50 -12.22 15.30
C PHE A 83 3.83 -12.58 14.66
N THR A 84 4.92 -12.18 15.29
CA THR A 84 6.29 -12.56 14.89
C THR A 84 6.70 -13.93 15.46
N ASN A 85 5.90 -14.49 16.38
CA ASN A 85 6.18 -15.74 17.08
C ASN A 85 4.87 -16.53 17.31
N GLU A 86 4.91 -17.83 17.02
CA GLU A 86 3.76 -18.75 17.20
C GLU A 86 3.32 -18.89 18.66
N THR A 87 4.25 -18.85 19.61
CA THR A 87 3.96 -18.87 21.05
C THR A 87 3.15 -17.65 21.49
N LEU A 88 3.45 -16.46 20.94
CA LEU A 88 2.69 -15.24 21.23
C LEU A 88 1.28 -15.32 20.62
N LYS A 89 1.15 -15.87 19.40
CA LYS A 89 -0.14 -16.10 18.77
C LYS A 89 -1.00 -17.06 19.61
N ALA A 90 -0.41 -18.16 20.08
CA ALA A 90 -1.09 -19.12 20.93
C ALA A 90 -1.55 -18.49 22.26
N ALA A 91 -0.69 -17.68 22.91
CA ALA A 91 -1.05 -17.01 24.15
C ALA A 91 -2.26 -16.07 24.01
N VAL A 92 -2.32 -15.27 22.93
CA VAL A 92 -3.49 -14.41 22.66
C VAL A 92 -4.73 -15.24 22.37
N ARG A 93 -4.59 -16.34 21.62
CA ARG A 93 -5.69 -17.26 21.36
C ARG A 93 -6.26 -17.87 22.64
N ASP A 94 -5.38 -18.33 23.53
CA ASP A 94 -5.76 -18.94 24.80
C ASP A 94 -6.42 -17.92 25.73
N TYR A 95 -5.96 -16.67 25.74
CA TYR A 95 -6.61 -15.58 26.45
C TYR A 95 -8.05 -15.34 25.97
N LEU A 96 -8.25 -15.23 24.65
CA LEU A 96 -9.58 -15.07 24.05
C LEU A 96 -10.47 -16.28 24.35
N LYS A 97 -9.92 -17.50 24.27
CA LYS A 97 -10.65 -18.73 24.58
C LYS A 97 -11.12 -18.74 26.04
N GLN A 98 -10.26 -18.39 27.00
CA GLN A 98 -10.65 -18.30 28.42
C GLN A 98 -11.78 -17.29 28.64
N ALA A 99 -11.76 -16.16 27.93
CA ALA A 99 -12.81 -15.16 28.01
C ALA A 99 -14.15 -15.65 27.42
N VAL A 100 -14.11 -16.42 26.34
CA VAL A 100 -15.30 -17.08 25.76
C VAL A 100 -15.85 -18.15 26.72
N ASP A 101 -14.99 -18.98 27.30
CA ASP A 101 -15.39 -20.03 28.25
C ASP A 101 -16.05 -19.44 29.50
N LYS A 102 -15.57 -18.27 29.96
CA LYS A 102 -16.17 -17.48 31.05
C LYS A 102 -17.39 -16.65 30.62
N LYS A 103 -17.81 -16.75 29.35
CA LYS A 103 -18.94 -15.98 28.76
C LYS A 103 -18.78 -14.46 28.85
N LEU A 104 -17.55 -13.97 28.91
CA LEU A 104 -17.24 -12.53 28.97
C LEU A 104 -17.30 -11.89 27.58
N ILE A 105 -17.01 -12.65 26.53
CA ILE A 105 -17.08 -12.23 25.14
C ILE A 105 -17.76 -13.33 24.31
N ASP A 106 -18.25 -12.96 23.13
CA ASP A 106 -18.88 -13.91 22.21
C ASP A 106 -17.86 -14.80 21.47
N LYS A 107 -18.26 -16.03 21.12
CA LYS A 107 -17.41 -16.99 20.41
C LYS A 107 -16.96 -16.49 19.03
N SER A 108 -17.73 -15.62 18.38
CA SER A 108 -17.37 -15.01 17.09
C SER A 108 -16.03 -14.28 17.11
N HIS A 109 -15.57 -13.79 18.26
CA HIS A 109 -14.25 -13.16 18.38
C HIS A 109 -13.09 -14.17 18.25
N LEU A 110 -13.28 -15.39 18.76
CA LEU A 110 -12.30 -16.47 18.58
C LEU A 110 -12.29 -16.96 17.14
N GLU A 111 -13.46 -17.03 16.49
CA GLU A 111 -13.57 -17.38 15.07
C GLU A 111 -12.92 -16.32 14.16
N LYS A 112 -13.09 -15.03 14.47
CA LYS A 112 -12.36 -13.94 13.79
C LYS A 112 -10.85 -14.02 13.99
N PHE A 113 -10.40 -14.44 15.17
CA PHE A 113 -8.98 -14.67 15.44
C PHE A 113 -8.43 -15.81 14.58
N ASP A 114 -9.12 -16.95 14.55
CA ASP A 114 -8.72 -18.13 13.76
C ASP A 114 -8.77 -17.85 12.25
N ALA A 115 -9.72 -17.02 11.80
CA ALA A 115 -9.83 -16.55 10.41
C ALA A 115 -8.80 -15.47 10.04
N GLY A 116 -8.04 -14.92 11.00
CA GLY A 116 -7.05 -13.87 10.77
C GLY A 116 -7.66 -12.51 10.37
N THR A 117 -8.95 -12.30 10.70
CA THR A 117 -9.67 -11.04 10.43
C THR A 117 -9.77 -10.14 11.66
N LEU A 118 -9.35 -10.63 12.83
CA LEU A 118 -9.27 -9.85 14.06
C LEU A 118 -8.15 -8.80 13.96
N THR A 119 -8.47 -7.56 14.31
CA THR A 119 -7.53 -6.44 14.31
C THR A 119 -6.88 -6.21 15.68
N ASN A 120 -5.77 -5.46 15.72
CA ASN A 120 -5.17 -4.98 16.96
C ASN A 120 -6.12 -4.07 17.74
N GLY A 121 -6.93 -3.26 17.03
CA GLY A 121 -8.00 -2.45 17.63
C GLY A 121 -9.08 -3.30 18.31
N ASP A 122 -9.55 -4.35 17.63
CA ASP A 122 -10.51 -5.30 18.20
C ASP A 122 -9.99 -5.94 19.48
N LEU A 123 -8.72 -6.38 19.50
CA LEU A 123 -8.12 -6.99 20.69
C LEU A 123 -8.11 -6.03 21.89
N LYS A 124 -7.69 -4.78 21.70
CA LYS A 124 -7.71 -3.76 22.76
C LYS A 124 -9.12 -3.53 23.31
N GLY A 125 -10.12 -3.48 22.42
CA GLY A 125 -11.52 -3.38 22.82
C GLY A 125 -11.97 -4.58 23.65
N LEU A 126 -11.59 -5.79 23.23
CA LEU A 126 -11.89 -7.02 23.95
C LEU A 126 -11.22 -7.09 25.32
N GLU A 127 -9.96 -6.69 25.44
CA GLU A 127 -9.25 -6.61 26.73
C GLU A 127 -9.98 -5.70 27.73
N ILE A 128 -10.48 -4.54 27.27
CA ILE A 128 -11.28 -3.62 28.11
C ILE A 128 -12.58 -4.29 28.55
N ILE A 129 -13.31 -4.93 27.63
CA ILE A 129 -14.58 -5.61 27.94
C ILE A 129 -14.36 -6.76 28.92
N ILE A 130 -13.33 -7.58 28.71
CA ILE A 130 -12.97 -8.69 29.57
C ILE A 130 -12.64 -8.16 30.97
N ALA A 131 -11.84 -7.10 31.08
CA ALA A 131 -11.50 -6.50 32.36
C ALA A 131 -12.74 -5.96 33.09
N GLN A 132 -13.64 -5.28 32.38
CA GLN A 132 -14.89 -4.75 32.95
C GLN A 132 -15.86 -5.84 33.42
N ARG A 133 -15.95 -6.96 32.69
CA ARG A 133 -16.87 -8.07 33.03
C ARG A 133 -16.28 -9.09 34.00
N SER A 134 -14.97 -9.04 34.24
CA SER A 134 -14.28 -9.90 35.21
C SER A 134 -14.19 -9.30 36.61
N ALA A 135 -14.55 -8.02 36.76
CA ALA A 135 -14.67 -7.32 38.04
C ALA A 135 -16.00 -7.66 38.72
#